data_AF-A0A920KKP1-F1
#
_entry.id   AF-A0A920KKP1-F1
#
_cell.length_a   1.000
_cell.length_b   1.000
_cell.length_c   1.000
_cell.angle_alpha   90.00
_cell.angle_beta   90.00
_cell.angle_gamma   90.00
#
_symmetry.space_group_name_H-M   'P 1'
#
loop_
_entity.id
_entity.type
_entity.pdbx_description
1 polymer ?
#
loop_
_entity_poly.entity_id
_entity_poly.type
_entity_poly.pdbx_seq_one_letter_code
_entity_poly.pdbx_strand_id
1 'polypeptide(L)' 'MMHMAALSKTPTIGLFGPTNDKIYFPEIFDHCHLVRSSESYESLISKTQNFTLNNCLMNDVSYNQVENKIIEILNDQNF' A
#
# COMPACT_ATOMS: atom_id res chain seq x y z
N MET A 1 -6.37 -4.43 9.96
CA MET A 1 -5.81 -5.74 9.56
C MET A 1 -4.30 -5.66 9.34
N MET A 2 -3.79 -4.76 8.48
CA MET A 2 -2.35 -4.57 8.22
C MET A 2 -1.47 -4.49 9.48
N HIS A 3 -1.75 -3.55 10.40
CA HIS A 3 -0.98 -3.40 11.63
C HIS A 3 -0.92 -4.66 12.51
N MET A 4 -1.99 -5.46 12.54
CA MET A 4 -2.01 -6.72 13.30
C MET A 4 -1.16 -7.79 12.62
N ALA A 5 -1.21 -7.89 11.28
CA ALA A 5 -0.35 -8.79 10.50
C ALA A 5 1.14 -8.42 10.65
N ALA A 6 1.43 -7.11 10.65
CA ALA A 6 2.77 -6.60 10.91
C ALA A 6 3.27 -7.02 12.31
N LEU A 7 2.45 -6.85 13.35
CA LEU A 7 2.78 -7.28 14.71
C LEU A 7 2.94 -8.81 14.85
N SER A 8 2.19 -9.59 14.08
CA SER A 8 2.32 -11.06 14.05
C SER A 8 3.51 -11.56 13.23
N LYS A 9 4.40 -10.67 12.78
CA LYS A 9 5.57 -10.98 11.94
C LYS A 9 5.19 -11.62 10.59
N THR A 10 3.98 -11.36 10.11
CA THR A 10 3.53 -11.86 8.81
C THR A 10 3.97 -10.88 7.72
N PRO A 11 4.72 -11.33 6.69
CA PRO A 11 5.06 -10.48 5.55
C PRO A 11 3.81 -9.81 4.98
N THR A 12 3.83 -8.48 4.89
CA THR A 12 2.63 -7.70 4.59
C THR A 12 2.91 -6.70 3.49
N ILE A 13 2.08 -6.69 2.45
CA ILE A 13 2.09 -5.64 1.42
C ILE A 13 0.91 -4.70 1.68
N GLY A 14 1.21 -3.45 2.01
CA GLY A 14 0.21 -2.39 2.11
C GLY A 14 -0.03 -1.74 0.76
N LEU A 15 -1.29 -1.74 0.31
CA LEU A 15 -1.72 -1.02 -0.89
C LEU A 15 -2.25 0.36 -0.47
N PHE A 16 -1.65 1.43 -0.98
CA PHE A 16 -2.00 2.81 -0.63
C PHE A 16 -2.36 3.66 -1.85
N GLY A 17 -3.33 4.56 -1.67
CA GLY A 17 -3.66 5.63 -2.62
C GLY A 17 -3.95 6.92 -1.87
N PRO A 18 -5.23 7.23 -1.58
CA PRO A 18 -5.62 8.46 -0.88
C PRO A 18 -5.26 8.47 0.61
N THR A 19 -4.66 7.39 1.13
CA THR A 19 -4.18 7.30 2.51
C THR A 19 -2.70 7.67 2.58
N ASN A 20 -2.32 8.48 3.57
CA ASN A 20 -0.94 8.86 3.82
C ASN A 20 -0.15 7.69 4.46
N ASP A 21 0.80 7.10 3.73
CA ASP A 21 1.67 6.04 4.22
C ASP A 21 2.57 6.50 5.35
N LYS A 22 3.11 7.72 5.30
CA LYS A 22 4.04 8.21 6.33
C LYS A 22 3.44 8.23 7.74
N ILE A 23 2.11 8.15 7.84
CA ILE A 23 1.36 8.10 9.11
C ILE A 23 0.86 6.68 9.40
N TYR A 24 0.36 5.96 8.39
CA TYR A 24 -0.39 4.71 8.58
C TYR A 24 0.34 3.44 8.13
N PHE A 25 1.46 3.55 7.41
CA PHE A 25 2.27 2.41 7.04
C PHE A 25 3.19 2.06 8.22
N PRO A 26 3.25 0.80 8.66
CA PRO A 26 4.05 0.41 9.81
C PRO A 26 5.54 0.26 9.43
N GLU A 27 6.18 1.40 9.11
CA GLU A 27 7.59 1.50 8.66
C GLU A 27 8.61 0.89 9.63
N ILE A 28 8.23 0.68 10.89
CA ILE A 28 9.11 0.12 11.92
C ILE A 28 9.47 -1.36 11.70
N PHE A 29 8.73 -2.06 10.82
CA PHE A 29 8.94 -3.47 10.54
C PHE A 29 9.52 -3.65 9.13
N ASP A 30 10.61 -4.38 9.04
CA ASP A 30 11.33 -4.70 7.80
C ASP A 30 10.57 -5.67 6.88
N HIS A 31 9.71 -6.52 7.44
CA HIS A 31 8.81 -7.42 6.69
C HIS A 31 7.52 -6.75 6.18
N CYS A 32 7.40 -5.43 6.33
CA CYS A 32 6.30 -4.66 5.78
C CYS A 32 6.76 -3.95 4.49
N HIS A 33 5.97 -4.11 3.44
CA HIS A 33 6.25 -3.58 2.12
C HIS A 33 5.10 -2.71 1.64
N LEU A 34 5.41 -1.79 0.73
CA LEU A 34 4.48 -0.76 0.28
C LEU A 34 4.34 -0.80 -1.25
N VAL A 35 3.10 -0.77 -1.73
CA VAL A 35 2.76 -0.44 -3.10
C VAL A 35 1.80 0.73 -3.08
N ARG A 36 2.14 1.81 -3.78
CA ARG A 36 1.33 3.01 -3.87
C ARG A 36 0.89 3.28 -5.30
N SER A 37 -0.29 3.88 -5.41
CA SER A 37 -0.71 4.71 -6.54
C SER A 37 0.43 5.62 -7.04
N SER A 38 0.52 5.79 -8.35
CA SER A 38 1.43 6.75 -8.98
C SER A 38 1.06 8.20 -8.64
N GLU A 39 -0.23 8.45 -8.39
CA GLU A 39 -0.72 9.74 -7.98
C GLU A 39 -0.48 9.99 -6.48
N SER A 40 -0.12 11.23 -6.13
CA SER A 40 0.21 11.57 -4.74
C SER A 40 -1.02 11.56 -3.83
N TYR A 41 -0.78 11.33 -2.54
CA TYR A 41 -1.77 11.45 -1.48
C TYR A 41 -2.55 12.78 -1.55
N GLU A 42 -1.84 13.90 -1.70
CA GLU A 42 -2.43 15.24 -1.75
C GLU A 42 -3.34 15.41 -2.96
N SER A 43 -2.92 14.89 -4.13
CA SER A 43 -3.71 14.96 -5.36
C SER A 43 -4.96 14.09 -5.25
N LEU A 44 -4.84 12.87 -4.71
CA LEU A 44 -5.99 11.97 -4.51
C LEU A 44 -6.99 12.50 -3.48
N ILE A 45 -6.52 13.08 -2.36
CA ILE A 45 -7.40 13.70 -1.36
C ILE A 45 -8.08 14.96 -1.89
N SER A 46 -7.44 15.73 -2.78
CA SER A 46 -8.11 16.88 -3.38
C SER A 46 -9.38 16.47 -4.16
N LYS A 47 -9.41 15.24 -4.70
CA LYS A 47 -10.57 14.67 -5.40
C LYS A 47 -11.69 14.20 -4.46
N THR A 48 -11.43 14.03 -3.18
CA THR A 48 -12.42 13.60 -2.18
C THR A 48 -13.14 14.76 -1.50
N GLN A 49 -12.80 16.02 -1.83
CA GLN A 49 -13.44 17.23 -1.26
C GLN A 49 -14.97 17.23 -1.43
N ASN A 50 -15.49 16.55 -2.45
CA ASN A 50 -16.89 16.21 -2.57
C ASN A 50 -17.09 14.77 -2.04
N PHE A 51 -17.42 14.66 -0.73
CA PHE A 51 -17.60 13.41 0.04
C PHE A 51 -18.61 12.40 -0.54
N THR A 52 -19.24 12.71 -1.68
CA THR A 52 -20.15 11.85 -2.43
C THR A 52 -19.42 10.90 -3.40
N LEU A 53 -18.09 11.00 -3.52
CA LEU A 53 -17.31 10.15 -4.42
C LEU A 53 -17.29 8.69 -3.91
N ASN A 54 -18.14 7.85 -4.48
CA ASN A 54 -18.10 6.38 -4.34
C ASN A 54 -17.06 5.72 -5.29
N ASN A 55 -16.11 6.51 -5.80
CA ASN A 55 -15.18 6.04 -6.82
C ASN A 55 -13.92 5.47 -6.16
N CYS A 56 -13.44 4.33 -6.67
CA CYS A 56 -12.11 3.85 -6.35
C CYS A 56 -11.07 4.89 -6.80
N LEU A 57 -10.15 5.27 -5.90
CA LEU A 57 -9.06 6.22 -6.16
C LEU A 57 -7.70 5.52 -6.32
N MET A 58 -7.69 4.19 -6.37
CA MET A 58 -6.49 3.36 -6.51
C MET A 58 -6.47 2.60 -7.84
N ASN A 59 -7.13 3.12 -8.88
CA ASN A 59 -7.24 2.42 -10.17
C ASN A 59 -5.89 2.25 -10.88
N ASP A 60 -4.89 3.01 -10.50
CA ASP A 60 -3.55 2.98 -11.06
C ASP A 60 -2.59 2.06 -10.28
N VAL A 61 -3.04 1.49 -9.15
CA VAL A 61 -2.35 0.36 -8.52
C VAL A 61 -2.64 -0.87 -9.39
N SER A 62 -1.69 -1.20 -10.26
CA SER A 62 -1.82 -2.29 -11.22
C SER A 62 -1.51 -3.65 -10.59
N TYR A 63 -2.13 -4.71 -11.13
CA TYR A 63 -1.83 -6.09 -10.76
C TYR A 63 -0.32 -6.40 -10.84
N ASN A 64 0.33 -6.02 -11.95
CA ASN A 64 1.75 -6.30 -12.19
C ASN A 64 2.66 -5.64 -11.14
N GLN A 65 2.32 -4.45 -10.64
CA GLN A 65 3.10 -3.80 -9.58
C GLN A 65 3.07 -4.62 -8.29
N VAL A 66 1.90 -5.19 -7.94
CA VAL A 66 1.75 -6.02 -6.75
C VAL A 66 2.44 -7.37 -6.94
N GLU A 67 2.24 -8.02 -8.09
CA GLU A 67 2.88 -9.30 -8.43
C GLU A 67 4.41 -9.20 -8.39
N ASN A 68 4.99 -8.18 -9.03
CA ASN A 68 6.43 -7.97 -9.01
C ASN A 68 6.96 -7.77 -7.58
N LYS A 69 6.23 -7.02 -6.74
CA LYS A 69 6.61 -6.84 -5.33
C LYS A 69 6.54 -8.15 -4.55
N ILE A 70 5.55 -9.01 -4.81
CA ILE A 70 5.48 -10.35 -4.22
C ILE A 70 6.69 -11.19 -4.62
N ILE A 71 7.03 -11.22 -5.92
CA ILE A 71 8.18 -11.98 -6.44
C ILE A 71 9.49 -11.50 -5.80
N GLU A 72 9.68 -10.18 -5.68
CA GLU A 72 10.84 -9.58 -5.00
C GLU A 72 10.97 -10.07 -3.55
N ILE A 73 9.88 -10.01 -2.78
CA ILE A 73 9.84 -10.47 -1.37
C ILE A 73 10.17 -11.96 -1.27
N LEU A 74 9.61 -12.79 -2.16
CA LEU A 74 9.85 -14.23 -2.14
C LEU A 74 11.29 -14.59 -2.49
N ASN A 75 11.89 -13.88 -3.44
CA ASN A 75 13.29 -14.09 -3.83
C ASN A 75 14.26 -13.65 -2.73
N ASP A 76 14.00 -12.53 -2.05
CA ASP A 76 14.82 -12.03 -0.94
C ASP A 76 14.83 -12.99 0.26
N GLN A 77 13.78 -13.81 0.40
CA GLN A 77 13.66 -14.79 1.48
C GLN A 77 14.45 -16.10 1.25
N ASN A 78 15.16 -16.26 0.13
CA ASN A 78 15.99 -17.44 -0.19
C ASN A 78 15.32 -18.78 0.18
N PHE A 79 14.16 -19.07 -0.41
CA PHE A 79 13.58 -20.42 -0.35
C PHE A 79 14.33 -21.41 -1.25
#